data_AF-A0AAW8M8H7-F1
#
_entry.id   AF-A0AAW8M8H7-F1
#
_cell.length_a   1.000
_cell.length_b   1.000
_cell.length_c   1.000
_cell.angle_alpha   90.00
_cell.angle_beta   90.00
_cell.angle_gamma   90.00
#
_symmetry.space_group_name_H-M   'P 1'
#
loop_
_entity.id
_entity.type
_entity.pdbx_description
1 polymer ?
#
loop_
_entity_poly.entity_id
_entity_poly.type
_entity_poly.pdbx_seq_one_letter_code
_entity_poly.pdbx_strand_id
1 'polypeptide(L)'
;MSELKAFLHGLYDIVVFPCWIVLLICLIRMNKRFAGPLFVWGCSLPVTLYCYIVYVMDGGRPWVHWSVVALDFLAFSQLGWIGALLMAGGYLAKHDGLKKAAIWTSAVSVVAHGFFLIVGLVWNALSA
;
A
#
# COMPACT_ATOMS: atom_id res chain seq x y z
N MET A 1 -19.62 -10.65 4.23
CA MET A 1 -18.31 -10.03 4.56
C MET A 1 -17.19 -11.06 4.65
N SER A 2 -17.38 -12.21 5.31
CA SER A 2 -16.39 -13.31 5.36
C SER A 2 -15.92 -13.85 3.99
N GLU A 3 -16.85 -14.11 3.06
CA GLU A 3 -16.56 -14.64 1.71
C GLU A 3 -15.73 -13.66 0.86
N LEU A 4 -16.12 -12.38 0.87
CA LEU A 4 -15.41 -11.31 0.17
C LEU A 4 -13.98 -11.16 0.72
N LYS A 5 -13.80 -11.28 2.03
CA LYS A 5 -12.49 -11.23 2.68
C LYS A 5 -11.60 -12.41 2.28
N ALA A 6 -12.13 -13.63 2.32
CA ALA A 6 -11.39 -14.82 1.88
C ALA A 6 -10.99 -14.72 0.40
N PHE A 7 -11.90 -14.23 -0.45
CA PHE A 7 -11.63 -13.95 -1.84
C PHE A 7 -10.55 -12.88 -2.03
N LEU A 8 -10.63 -11.76 -1.31
CA LEU A 8 -9.63 -10.68 -1.40
C LEU A 8 -8.27 -11.09 -0.85
N HIS A 9 -8.20 -11.88 0.22
CA HIS A 9 -6.95 -12.48 0.68
C HIS A 9 -6.36 -13.43 -0.35
N GLY A 10 -7.18 -14.35 -0.90
CA GLY A 10 -6.73 -15.26 -1.95
C GLY A 10 -6.23 -14.52 -3.19
N LEU A 11 -6.97 -13.50 -3.64
CA LEU A 11 -6.56 -12.65 -4.76
C LEU A 11 -5.24 -11.92 -4.46
N TYR A 12 -5.10 -11.39 -3.25
CA TYR A 12 -3.91 -10.65 -2.86
C TYR A 12 -2.68 -11.55 -2.78
N ASP A 13 -2.78 -12.68 -2.08
CA ASP A 13 -1.66 -13.58 -1.84
C ASP A 13 -1.23 -14.33 -3.11
N ILE A 14 -2.19 -14.70 -3.98
CA ILE A 14 -1.94 -15.52 -5.16
C ILE A 14 -1.57 -14.68 -6.39
N VAL A 15 -2.14 -13.48 -6.51
CA VAL A 15 -2.03 -12.68 -7.75
C VAL A 15 -1.37 -11.33 -7.50
N VAL A 16 -1.90 -10.52 -6.58
CA VAL A 16 -1.45 -9.12 -6.42
C VAL A 16 -0.04 -9.02 -5.86
N PHE A 17 0.28 -9.79 -4.83
CA PHE A 17 1.58 -9.75 -4.17
C PHE A 17 2.72 -10.23 -5.09
N PRO A 18 2.59 -11.37 -5.80
CA PRO A 18 3.58 -11.76 -6.83
C PRO A 18 3.71 -10.73 -7.95
N CYS A 19 2.58 -10.19 -8.44
CA CYS A 19 2.60 -9.16 -9.48
C CYS A 19 3.30 -7.88 -9.02
N TRP A 20 3.23 -7.50 -7.74
CA TRP A 20 3.98 -6.37 -7.20
C TRP A 20 5.46 -6.61 -7.04
N ILE A 21 5.87 -7.82 -6.67
CA ILE A 21 7.30 -8.17 -6.67
C ILE A 21 7.85 -8.01 -8.09
N VAL A 22 7.14 -8.55 -9.08
CA VAL A 22 7.51 -8.39 -10.50
C VAL A 22 7.50 -6.91 -10.90
N LEU A 23 6.49 -6.14 -10.50
CA LEU A 23 6.40 -4.71 -10.78
C LEU A 23 7.58 -3.93 -10.19
N LEU A 24 7.97 -4.22 -8.93
CA LEU A 24 9.12 -3.59 -8.26
C LEU A 24 10.43 -3.95 -8.97
N ILE A 25 10.61 -5.20 -9.40
CA ILE A 25 11.78 -5.62 -10.18
C ILE A 25 11.83 -4.91 -11.54
N CYS A 26 10.68 -4.80 -12.22
CA CYS A 26 10.56 -4.07 -13.48
C CYS A 26 10.87 -2.58 -13.29
N LEU A 27 10.39 -1.97 -12.21
CA LEU A 27 10.64 -0.56 -11.87
C LEU A 27 12.12 -0.24 -11.71
N ILE A 28 12.94 -1.17 -11.19
CA ILE A 28 14.40 -1.00 -11.07
C ILE A 28 15.08 -0.87 -12.45
N ARG A 29 14.53 -1.54 -13.47
CA ARG A 29 15.08 -1.55 -14.84
C ARG A 29 14.44 -0.53 -15.78
N MET A 30 13.35 0.12 -15.37
CA MET A 30 12.60 1.06 -16.21
C MET A 30 13.20 2.46 -16.20
N ASN A 31 12.98 3.20 -17.29
CA ASN A 31 13.31 4.62 -17.35
C ASN A 31 12.56 5.39 -16.25
N LYS A 32 13.29 6.25 -15.51
CA LYS A 32 12.79 7.07 -14.40
C LYS A 32 11.53 7.86 -14.75
N ARG A 33 11.35 8.24 -16.03
CA ARG A 33 10.15 8.94 -16.52
C ARG A 33 8.86 8.14 -16.33
N PHE A 34 8.90 6.81 -16.49
CA PHE A 34 7.73 5.94 -16.40
C PHE A 34 7.65 5.21 -15.05
N ALA A 35 8.77 5.06 -14.36
CA ALA A 35 8.84 4.36 -13.08
C ALA A 35 8.00 5.03 -11.99
N GLY A 36 8.05 6.37 -11.86
CA GLY A 36 7.31 7.10 -10.83
C GLY A 36 5.79 6.92 -10.90
N PRO A 37 5.15 7.19 -12.06
CA PRO A 37 3.71 6.98 -12.24
C PRO A 37 3.30 5.52 -12.04
N LEU A 38 4.08 4.58 -12.58
CA LEU A 38 3.80 3.15 -12.46
C LEU A 38 3.92 2.68 -11.01
N PHE A 39 4.84 3.24 -10.23
CA PHE A 39 4.95 3.00 -8.79
C PHE A 39 3.74 3.54 -8.01
N VAL A 40 3.32 4.78 -8.28
CA VAL A 40 2.17 5.38 -7.57
C VAL A 40 0.88 4.66 -7.90
N TRP A 41 0.57 4.49 -9.19
CA TRP A 41 -0.70 3.92 -9.65
C TRP A 41 -0.74 2.39 -9.59
N GLY A 42 0.37 1.73 -9.92
CA GLY A 42 0.45 0.27 -10.03
C GLY A 42 0.84 -0.43 -8.73
N CYS A 43 1.47 0.28 -7.78
CA CYS A 43 1.89 -0.28 -6.50
C CYS A 43 1.20 0.44 -5.33
N SER A 44 1.55 1.69 -5.05
CA SER A 44 1.13 2.38 -3.82
C SER A 44 -0.39 2.48 -3.65
N LEU A 45 -1.11 2.90 -4.70
CA LEU A 45 -2.56 3.04 -4.63
C LEU A 45 -3.27 1.70 -4.41
N PRO A 46 -3.01 0.63 -5.17
CA PRO A 46 -3.67 -0.66 -4.93
C PRO A 46 -3.29 -1.29 -3.58
N VAL A 47 -2.07 -1.07 -3.04
CA VAL A 47 -1.74 -1.43 -1.63
C VAL A 47 -2.68 -0.74 -0.66
N THR A 48 -2.83 0.56 -0.84
CA THR A 48 -3.66 1.38 0.03
C THR A 48 -5.11 0.93 0.00
N LEU A 49 -5.65 0.66 -1.20
CA LEU A 49 -7.01 0.16 -1.37
C LEU A 49 -7.22 -1.20 -0.69
N TYR A 50 -6.30 -2.15 -0.86
CA TYR A 50 -6.38 -3.45 -0.22
C TYR A 50 -6.39 -3.33 1.30
N CYS A 51 -5.44 -2.58 1.87
CA CYS A 51 -5.35 -2.44 3.32
C CYS A 51 -6.55 -1.67 3.90
N TYR A 52 -7.08 -0.69 3.18
CA TYR A 52 -8.30 0.02 3.57
C TYR A 52 -9.51 -0.93 3.63
N ILE A 53 -9.74 -1.73 2.59
CA ILE A 53 -10.89 -2.64 2.54
C ILE A 53 -10.78 -3.74 3.61
N VAL A 54 -9.61 -4.38 3.72
CA VAL A 54 -9.46 -5.58 4.58
C VAL A 54 -9.34 -5.23 6.06
N TYR A 55 -8.71 -4.10 6.41
CA TYR A 55 -8.37 -3.79 7.80
C TYR A 55 -9.15 -2.60 8.38
N VAL A 56 -9.50 -1.59 7.56
CA VAL A 56 -10.23 -0.39 8.03
C VAL A 56 -11.74 -0.57 7.94
N MET A 57 -12.26 -0.97 6.78
CA MET A 57 -13.71 -1.03 6.53
C MET A 57 -14.43 -2.20 7.23
N ASP A 58 -13.73 -3.30 7.51
CA ASP A 58 -14.35 -4.54 8.01
C ASP A 58 -13.94 -4.88 9.47
N GLY A 59 -13.33 -3.93 10.20
CA GLY A 59 -13.04 -4.06 11.64
C GLY A 59 -12.11 -5.23 12.01
N GLY A 60 -10.95 -5.32 11.36
CA GLY A 60 -10.10 -6.51 11.40
C GLY A 60 -9.39 -6.82 12.73
N ARG A 61 -9.89 -7.85 13.45
CA ARG A 61 -9.33 -8.53 14.65
C ARG A 61 -9.49 -7.77 15.98
N PRO A 62 -9.65 -8.49 17.12
CA PRO A 62 -9.68 -7.86 18.44
C PRO A 62 -8.35 -7.15 18.71
N TRP A 63 -8.42 -5.82 18.77
CA TRP A 63 -7.27 -4.93 18.87
C TRP A 63 -6.77 -4.88 20.32
N VAL A 64 -5.64 -5.52 20.62
CA VAL A 64 -5.00 -5.47 21.94
C VAL A 64 -3.77 -4.57 21.88
N HIS A 65 -3.58 -3.75 22.93
CA HIS A 65 -2.60 -2.67 23.22
C HIS A 65 -1.35 -2.41 22.34
N TRP A 66 -0.79 -3.39 21.63
CA TRP A 66 0.23 -3.18 20.59
C TRP A 66 -0.38 -2.77 19.23
N SER A 67 -1.70 -2.80 19.12
CA SER A 67 -2.51 -2.27 18.02
C SER A 67 -2.23 -0.81 17.72
N VAL A 68 -1.79 0.00 18.69
CA VAL A 68 -1.51 1.44 18.48
C VAL A 68 -0.41 1.65 17.45
N VAL A 69 0.69 0.89 17.50
CA VAL A 69 1.79 1.00 16.53
C VAL A 69 1.34 0.54 15.14
N ALA A 70 0.58 -0.56 15.06
CA ALA A 70 0.03 -1.05 13.80
C ALA A 70 -1.03 -0.10 13.21
N LEU A 71 -1.83 0.56 14.06
CA LEU A 71 -2.81 1.57 13.68
C LEU A 71 -2.14 2.85 13.20
N ASP A 72 -1.04 3.28 13.83
CA ASP A 72 -0.25 4.41 13.37
C ASP A 72 0.37 4.11 12.00
N PHE A 73 0.95 2.92 11.81
CA PHE A 73 1.46 2.51 10.49
C PHE A 73 0.35 2.37 9.45
N LEU A 74 -0.83 1.84 9.80
CA LEU A 74 -1.99 1.76 8.90
C LEU A 74 -2.54 3.15 8.56
N ALA A 75 -2.56 4.08 9.51
CA ALA A 75 -2.95 5.47 9.28
C ALA A 75 -1.94 6.18 8.36
N PHE A 76 -0.64 5.98 8.60
CA PHE A 76 0.44 6.43 7.71
C PHE A 76 0.38 5.73 6.34
N SER A 77 -0.13 4.51 6.27
CA SER A 77 -0.26 3.75 5.03
C SER A 77 -1.29 4.41 4.09
N GLN A 78 -2.32 5.06 4.63
CA GLN A 78 -3.32 5.80 3.87
C GLN A 78 -2.78 7.04 3.12
N LEU A 79 -1.52 7.43 3.37
CA LEU A 79 -0.83 8.44 2.56
C LEU A 79 -0.77 8.09 1.07
N GLY A 80 -0.98 6.82 0.68
CA GLY A 80 -1.04 6.43 -0.72
C GLY A 80 -2.18 7.10 -1.51
N TRP A 81 -3.30 7.44 -0.84
CA TRP A 81 -4.36 8.27 -1.44
C TRP A 81 -3.85 9.67 -1.79
N ILE A 82 -3.12 10.29 -0.87
CA ILE A 82 -2.50 11.61 -1.07
C ILE A 82 -1.44 11.53 -2.17
N GLY A 83 -0.62 10.47 -2.20
CA GLY A 83 0.33 10.21 -3.28
C GLY A 83 -0.35 10.15 -4.66
N ALA A 84 -1.46 9.43 -4.79
CA ALA A 84 -2.23 9.36 -6.03
C ALA A 84 -2.82 10.73 -6.44
N LEU A 85 -3.40 11.47 -5.49
CA LEU A 85 -3.94 12.81 -5.74
C LEU A 85 -2.85 13.80 -6.18
N LEU A 86 -1.69 13.78 -5.52
CA LEU A 86 -0.53 14.61 -5.90
C LEU A 86 -0.01 14.24 -7.29
N MET A 87 -0.01 12.95 -7.65
CA MET A 87 0.40 12.51 -8.98
C MET A 87 -0.57 13.02 -10.05
N ALA A 88 -1.88 12.86 -9.83
CA ALA A 88 -2.91 13.38 -10.73
C ALA A 88 -2.81 14.91 -10.88
N GLY A 89 -2.71 15.63 -9.76
CA GLY A 89 -2.54 17.08 -9.75
C GLY A 89 -1.25 17.53 -10.46
N GLY A 90 -0.14 16.82 -10.26
CA GLY A 90 1.12 17.10 -10.94
C GLY A 90 1.06 16.89 -12.46
N TYR A 91 0.28 15.91 -12.93
CA TYR A 91 0.01 15.74 -14.35
C TYR A 91 -0.87 16.85 -14.92
N LEU A 92 -1.97 17.19 -14.23
CA LEU A 92 -2.91 18.22 -14.66
C LEU A 92 -2.27 19.61 -14.70
N ALA A 93 -1.49 19.96 -13.67
CA ALA A 93 -0.79 21.24 -13.57
C ALA A 93 0.54 21.26 -14.33
N LYS A 94 0.94 20.15 -14.98
CA LYS A 94 2.28 19.96 -15.59
C LYS A 94 3.43 20.32 -14.65
N HIS A 95 3.27 20.09 -13.35
CA HIS A 95 4.20 20.53 -12.31
C HIS A 95 5.02 19.35 -11.77
N ASP A 96 6.31 19.31 -12.11
CA ASP A 96 7.19 18.18 -11.76
C ASP A 96 7.45 18.07 -10.25
N GLY A 97 7.39 19.19 -9.52
CA GLY A 97 7.49 19.16 -8.05
C GLY A 97 6.39 18.34 -7.38
N LEU A 98 5.14 18.41 -7.90
CA LEU A 98 4.01 17.65 -7.35
C LEU A 98 4.15 16.16 -7.65
N LYS A 99 4.63 15.82 -8.86
CA LYS A 99 4.93 14.43 -9.22
C LYS A 99 6.03 13.84 -8.35
N LYS A 100 7.06 14.63 -8.02
CA LYS A 100 8.14 14.20 -7.11
C LYS A 100 7.62 14.01 -5.69
N ALA A 101 6.81 14.94 -5.18
CA ALA A 101 6.16 14.81 -3.88
C ALA A 101 5.27 13.55 -3.83
N ALA A 102 4.49 13.31 -4.88
CA ALA A 102 3.66 12.11 -5.02
C ALA A 102 4.46 10.82 -4.87
N ILE A 103 5.61 10.71 -5.55
CA ILE A 103 6.46 9.52 -5.47
C ILE A 103 6.99 9.31 -4.05
N TRP A 104 7.47 10.36 -3.39
CA TRP A 104 7.96 10.26 -2.01
C TRP A 104 6.85 9.90 -1.02
N THR A 105 5.69 10.54 -1.12
CA THR A 105 4.53 10.22 -0.30
C THR A 105 4.08 8.77 -0.49
N SER A 106 4.04 8.30 -1.74
CA SER A 106 3.75 6.89 -2.04
C SER A 106 4.82 5.92 -1.55
N ALA A 107 6.09 6.32 -1.55
CA ALA A 107 7.18 5.48 -1.04
C ALA A 107 7.04 5.28 0.48
N VAL A 108 6.78 6.35 1.22
CA VAL A 108 6.51 6.30 2.66
C VAL A 108 5.28 5.42 2.95
N SER A 109 4.21 5.59 2.18
CA SER A 109 3.00 4.76 2.28
C SER A 109 3.30 3.27 2.07
N VAL A 110 4.03 2.89 1.02
CA VAL A 110 4.36 1.48 0.74
C VAL A 110 5.24 0.88 1.85
N VAL A 111 6.23 1.63 2.33
CA VAL A 111 7.09 1.17 3.44
C VAL A 111 6.25 0.96 4.72
N ALA A 112 5.34 1.89 5.03
CA ALA A 112 4.44 1.76 6.18
C ALA A 112 3.51 0.54 6.05
N HIS A 113 2.98 0.26 4.86
CA HIS A 113 2.23 -0.97 4.59
C HIS A 113 3.08 -2.23 4.79
N GLY A 114 4.32 -2.22 4.32
CA GLY A 114 5.25 -3.33 4.52
C GLY A 114 5.49 -3.62 6.01
N PHE A 115 5.75 -2.58 6.80
CA PHE A 115 5.89 -2.72 8.25
C PHE A 115 4.61 -3.25 8.91
N PHE A 116 3.45 -2.71 8.56
CA PHE A 116 2.16 -3.17 9.07
C PHE A 116 1.94 -4.67 8.80
N LEU A 117 2.19 -5.12 7.57
CA LEU A 117 2.02 -6.53 7.19
C LEU A 117 3.02 -7.46 7.91
N ILE A 118 4.29 -7.04 8.06
CA ILE A 118 5.30 -7.82 8.80
C ILE A 118 4.89 -7.97 10.27
N VAL A 119 4.48 -6.88 10.93
CA VAL A 119 4.01 -6.92 12.32
C VAL A 119 2.80 -7.84 12.45
N GLY A 120 1.85 -7.77 11.50
CA GLY A 120 0.70 -8.67 11.46
C GLY A 120 1.08 -10.15 11.30
N LEU A 121 2.06 -10.46 10.45
CA LEU A 121 2.55 -11.83 10.22
C LEU A 121 3.27 -12.41 11.43
N VAL A 122 4.22 -11.66 12.02
CA VAL A 122 4.96 -12.10 13.20
C VAL A 122 4.01 -12.38 14.36
N TRP A 123 2.99 -11.53 14.56
CA TRP A 123 2.00 -11.74 15.60
C TRP A 123 1.17 -13.00 15.38
N ASN A 124 0.70 -13.24 14.15
CA ASN A 124 -0.07 -14.45 13.83
C ASN A 124 0.74 -15.72 14.13
N ALA A 125 2.04 -15.70 13.87
CA ALA A 125 2.93 -16.81 14.19
C ALA A 125 3.15 -17.02 15.70
N LEU A 126 3.14 -15.94 16.51
CA LEU A 126 3.30 -16.01 17.97
C LEU A 126 2.01 -16.36 18.73
N SER A 127 0.85 -16.20 18.09
CA SER A 127 -0.46 -16.45 18.69
C SER A 127 -1.05 -17.83 18.36
N ALA A 128 -0.35 -18.60 17.53
CA ALA A 128 -0.68 -19.96 17.12
C ALA A 128 0.10 -20.97 17.97
#